data_AF-A0A972CJS0-F1
#
_entry.id   AF-A0A972CJS0-F1
#
_cell.length_a   1.000
_cell.length_b   1.000
_cell.length_c   1.000
_cell.angle_alpha   90.00
_cell.angle_beta   90.00
_cell.angle_gamma   90.00
#
_symmetry.space_group_name_H-M   'P 1'
#
loop_
_entity.id
_entity.type
_entity.pdbx_description
1 polymer ?
#
loop_
_entity_poly.entity_id
_entity_poly.type
_entity_poly.pdbx_seq_one_letter_code
_entity_poly.pdbx_strand_id
1 'polypeptide(L)'
;MEKIYEVLRVLDGRPVFLYEHLKRLENSWNFYQTNKLDLDSIGREIEDLAARRLEPHNIRIEVEISTGSYLLETVEGKYPTDEMKKNGVEL
;
A
#
# COMPACT_ATOMS: atom_id res chain seq x y z
N MET A 1 -9.97 -15.73 -7.95
CA MET A 1 -8.54 -15.79 -7.64
C MET A 1 -8.33 -14.98 -6.38
N GLU A 2 -7.72 -15.57 -5.36
CA GLU A 2 -7.57 -14.94 -4.04
C GLU A 2 -6.36 -14.01 -4.06
N LYS A 3 -6.54 -12.81 -3.52
CA LYS A 3 -5.52 -11.77 -3.48
C LYS A 3 -5.39 -11.23 -2.07
N ILE A 4 -4.18 -10.91 -1.68
CA ILE A 4 -3.90 -10.03 -0.54
C ILE A 4 -3.62 -8.63 -1.09
N TYR A 5 -3.90 -7.60 -0.29
CA TYR A 5 -3.65 -6.23 -0.70
C TYR A 5 -3.15 -5.38 0.44
N GLU A 6 -2.43 -4.32 0.08
CA GLU A 6 -2.01 -3.26 0.97
C GLU A 6 -2.30 -1.90 0.32
N VAL A 7 -2.66 -0.92 1.15
CA VAL A 7 -2.82 0.47 0.72
C VAL A 7 -2.06 1.35 1.68
N LEU A 8 -1.12 2.12 1.15
CA LEU A 8 -0.34 3.08 1.92
C LEU A 8 -0.47 4.48 1.37
N ARG A 9 -0.36 5.45 2.27
CA ARG A 9 -0.41 6.87 1.93
C ARG A 9 0.96 7.36 1.50
N VAL A 10 0.98 8.27 0.53
CA VAL A 10 2.16 9.03 0.11
C VAL A 10 1.94 10.50 0.44
N LEU A 11 2.94 11.12 1.07
CA LEU A 11 2.99 12.55 1.37
C LEU A 11 4.32 13.09 0.87
N ASP A 12 4.29 14.19 0.11
CA ASP A 12 5.49 14.86 -0.42
C ASP A 12 6.44 13.88 -1.14
N GLY A 13 5.86 12.97 -1.94
CA GLY A 13 6.60 11.94 -2.65
C GLY A 13 7.21 10.83 -1.79
N ARG A 14 6.83 10.73 -0.51
CA ARG A 14 7.34 9.72 0.43
C ARG A 14 6.24 8.79 0.94
N PRO A 15 6.41 7.47 0.87
CA PRO A 15 5.47 6.52 1.46
C PRO A 15 5.50 6.62 2.99
N VAL A 16 4.33 6.74 3.59
CA VAL A 16 4.15 6.80 5.05
C VAL A 16 4.11 5.38 5.59
N PHE A 17 4.97 5.08 6.58
CA PHE A 17 5.07 3.77 7.24
C PHE A 17 5.34 2.59 6.28
N LEU A 18 6.23 2.79 5.30
CA LEU A 18 6.54 1.77 4.29
C LEU A 18 6.94 0.41 4.91
N TYR A 19 7.84 0.43 5.90
CA TYR A 19 8.31 -0.80 6.55
C TYR A 19 7.16 -1.58 7.20
N GLU A 20 6.27 -0.89 7.90
CA GLU A 20 5.12 -1.49 8.57
C GLU A 20 4.14 -2.09 7.56
N HIS A 21 3.90 -1.40 6.43
CA HIS A 21 3.06 -1.91 5.35
C HIS A 21 3.68 -3.14 4.68
N LEU A 22 4.98 -3.14 4.37
CA LEU A 22 5.68 -4.31 3.81
C LEU A 22 5.65 -5.50 4.76
N LYS A 23 5.83 -5.26 6.07
CA LYS A 23 5.74 -6.32 7.09
C LYS A 23 4.33 -6.89 7.20
N ARG A 24 3.30 -6.04 7.08
CA ARG A 24 1.90 -6.50 7.06
C ARG A 24 1.62 -7.35 5.82
N LEU A 25 2.10 -6.92 4.65
CA LEU A 25 2.01 -7.70 3.41
C LEU A 25 2.70 -9.06 3.52
N GLU A 26 3.91 -9.10 4.11
CA GLU A 26 4.65 -10.33 4.37
C GLU A 26 3.87 -11.29 5.29
N ASN A 27 3.31 -10.77 6.39
CA ASN A 27 2.50 -11.57 7.31
C ASN A 27 1.26 -12.14 6.63
N SER A 28 0.58 -11.32 5.79
CA SER A 28 -0.54 -11.79 4.98
C SER A 28 -0.11 -12.87 3.99
N TRP A 29 1.04 -12.71 3.32
CA TRP A 29 1.57 -13.73 2.41
C TRP A 29 1.91 -15.04 3.12
N ASN A 30 2.62 -14.96 4.25
CA ASN A 30 3.04 -16.12 5.05
C ASN A 30 1.87 -16.91 5.64
N PHE A 31 0.68 -16.32 5.74
CA PHE A 31 -0.53 -17.05 6.11
C PHE A 31 -0.94 -18.07 5.04
N TYR A 32 -0.73 -17.76 3.76
CA TYR A 32 -1.16 -18.60 2.63
C TYR A 32 -0.02 -19.43 2.02
N GLN A 33 1.20 -18.94 2.09
CA GLN A 33 2.33 -19.47 1.34
C GLN A 33 3.55 -19.71 2.23
N THR A 34 4.40 -20.65 1.83
CA THR A 34 5.62 -21.03 2.58
C THR A 34 6.90 -20.45 1.98
N ASN A 35 6.86 -20.01 0.72
CA ASN A 35 7.96 -19.30 0.07
C ASN A 35 7.94 -17.81 0.46
N LYS A 36 9.06 -17.12 0.23
CA LYS A 36 9.19 -15.69 0.50
C LYS A 36 8.67 -14.84 -0.65
N LEU A 37 8.08 -13.70 -0.31
CA LEU A 37 7.78 -12.62 -1.25
C LEU A 37 9.01 -11.70 -1.38
N ASP A 38 9.29 -11.17 -2.57
CA ASP A 38 10.41 -10.24 -2.80
C ASP A 38 10.04 -8.81 -2.35
N LEU A 39 10.07 -8.59 -1.03
CA LEU A 39 9.73 -7.31 -0.42
C LEU A 39 10.72 -6.20 -0.75
N ASP A 40 11.98 -6.53 -1.06
CA ASP A 40 12.99 -5.55 -1.40
C ASP A 40 12.69 -4.89 -2.75
N SER A 41 12.29 -5.68 -3.75
CA SER A 41 11.89 -5.15 -5.06
C SER A 41 10.58 -4.39 -4.99
N ILE A 42 9.58 -4.94 -4.27
CA ILE A 42 8.31 -4.26 -4.04
C ILE A 42 8.53 -2.91 -3.34
N GLY A 43 9.37 -2.87 -2.30
CA GLY A 43 9.69 -1.65 -1.56
C GLY A 43 10.29 -0.57 -2.45
N ARG A 44 11.30 -0.94 -3.27
CA ARG A 44 11.92 -0.01 -4.22
C ARG A 44 10.92 0.54 -5.24
N GLU A 45 10.06 -0.31 -5.80
CA GLU A 45 9.05 0.14 -6.76
C GLU A 45 8.01 1.09 -6.14
N ILE A 46 7.65 0.86 -4.87
CA ILE A 46 6.77 1.77 -4.13
C ILE A 46 7.44 3.13 -3.92
N GLU A 47 8.72 3.17 -3.53
CA GLU A 47 9.47 4.41 -3.37
C GLU A 47 9.58 5.17 -4.70
N ASP A 48 9.91 4.46 -5.79
CA ASP A 48 10.00 5.03 -7.13
C ASP A 48 8.66 5.57 -7.62
N LEU A 49 7.55 4.87 -7.35
CA LEU A 49 6.21 5.32 -7.72
C LEU A 49 5.79 6.54 -6.90
N ALA A 50 6.06 6.53 -5.59
CA ALA A 50 5.77 7.64 -4.68
C ALA A 50 6.50 8.92 -5.12
N ALA A 51 7.77 8.81 -5.49
CA ALA A 51 8.60 9.97 -5.86
C ALA A 51 8.14 10.70 -7.15
N ARG A 52 7.28 10.08 -7.97
CA ARG A 52 6.81 10.68 -9.24
C ARG A 52 5.82 11.82 -9.05
N ARG A 53 5.19 11.95 -7.88
CA ARG A 53 4.16 12.96 -7.60
C ARG A 53 4.33 13.50 -6.17
N LEU A 54 4.26 14.81 -6.02
CA LEU A 54 4.32 15.45 -4.70
C LEU A 54 2.95 15.51 -4.01
N GLU A 55 1.87 15.58 -4.79
CA GLU A 55 0.51 15.65 -4.25
C GLU A 55 0.15 14.42 -3.42
N PRO A 56 -0.57 14.58 -2.29
CA PRO A 56 -1.02 13.46 -1.49
C PRO A 56 -1.84 12.45 -2.30
N HIS A 57 -1.40 11.20 -2.26
CA HIS A 57 -2.09 10.09 -2.92
C HIS A 57 -1.90 8.81 -2.12
N ASN A 58 -2.54 7.73 -2.55
CA ASN A 58 -2.28 6.41 -2.02
C ASN A 58 -1.63 5.54 -3.10
N ILE A 59 -0.85 4.56 -2.67
CA ILE A 59 -0.39 3.45 -3.50
C ILE A 59 -1.12 2.20 -3.01
N ARG A 60 -1.68 1.44 -3.94
CA ARG A 60 -2.27 0.12 -3.69
C ARG A 60 -1.37 -0.94 -4.29
N ILE A 61 -1.05 -1.96 -3.51
CA ILE A 61 -0.46 -3.21 -4.00
C ILE A 61 -1.46 -4.33 -3.85
N GLU A 62 -1.63 -5.11 -4.90
CA GLU A 62 -2.34 -6.39 -4.86
C GLU A 62 -1.38 -7.51 -5.23
N VAL A 63 -1.33 -8.57 -4.44
CA VAL A 63 -0.52 -9.75 -4.71
C VAL A 63 -1.46 -10.94 -4.93
N GLU A 64 -1.32 -11.58 -6.09
CA GLU A 64 -2.01 -12.81 -6.42
C GLU A 64 -1.41 -13.97 -5.61
N ILE A 65 -2.21 -14.58 -4.74
CA ILE A 65 -1.71 -15.59 -3.79
C ILE A 65 -1.13 -16.80 -4.52
N SER A 66 -1.76 -17.19 -5.64
CA SER A 66 -1.40 -18.39 -6.39
C SER A 66 -0.03 -18.31 -7.09
N THR A 67 0.43 -17.10 -7.43
CA THR A 67 1.63 -16.89 -8.26
C THR A 67 2.68 -16.00 -7.61
N GLY A 68 2.30 -15.19 -6.61
CA GLY A 68 3.15 -14.13 -6.08
C GLY A 68 3.30 -12.92 -7.01
N SER A 69 2.66 -12.93 -8.20
CA SER A 69 2.65 -11.76 -9.08
C SER A 69 1.90 -10.62 -8.41
N TYR A 70 2.37 -9.38 -8.60
CA TYR A 70 1.74 -8.21 -7.99
C TYR A 70 1.43 -7.11 -9.01
N LEU A 71 0.46 -6.27 -8.64
CA LEU A 71 0.12 -5.03 -9.32
C LEU A 71 0.31 -3.88 -8.33
N LEU A 72 1.06 -2.86 -8.75
CA LEU A 72 1.24 -1.60 -8.05
C LEU A 72 0.56 -0.47 -8.82
N GLU A 73 -0.30 0.28 -8.16
CA GLU A 73 -1.00 1.40 -8.77
C GLU A 73 -1.18 2.58 -7.81
N THR A 74 -1.19 3.79 -8.37
CA THR A 74 -1.57 5.00 -7.64
C THR A 74 -3.09 5.12 -7.63
N VAL A 75 -3.67 5.31 -6.45
CA VAL A 75 -5.11 5.54 -6.27
C VAL A 75 -5.36 6.87 -5.57
N GLU A 76 -6.38 7.61 -6.02
CA GLU A 76 -6.76 8.87 -5.40
C GLU A 76 -7.26 8.64 -3.98
N GLY A 77 -6.66 9.31 -3.01
CA GLY A 77 -7.10 9.28 -1.63
C GLY A 77 -8.26 10.24 -1.41
N LYS A 78 -9.41 9.74 -0.95
CA LYS A 78 -10.46 10.57 -0.36
C LYS A 78 -10.23 10.62 1.14
N TYR A 79 -9.69 11.73 1.63
CA TYR A 79 -9.47 11.94 3.05
C TYR A 79 -10.59 12.77 3.66
N PRO A 80 -10.94 12.56 4.93
CA PRO A 80 -11.86 13.43 5.64
C PRO A 80 -11.42 14.89 5.59
N THR A 81 -12.38 15.81 5.36
CA THR A 81 -12.15 17.25 5.48
C THR A 81 -11.82 17.62 6.93
N ASP A 82 -11.31 18.82 7.17
CA ASP A 82 -11.02 19.25 8.55
C ASP A 82 -12.29 19.35 9.40
N GLU A 83 -13.42 19.65 8.78
CA GLU A 83 -14.72 19.59 9.44
C GLU A 83 -15.07 18.16 9.86
N MET A 84 -14.92 17.19 8.95
CA MET A 84 -15.14 15.77 9.26
C MET A 84 -14.18 15.24 10.33
N LYS A 85 -12.92 15.69 10.35
CA LYS A 85 -11.98 15.33 11.43
C LYS A 85 -12.41 15.89 12.78
N LYS A 86 -12.96 17.11 12.79
CA LYS A 86 -13.39 17.80 14.02
C LYS A 86 -14.72 17.26 14.55
N ASN A 87 -15.67 16.99 13.67
CA ASN A 87 -17.06 16.70 14.02
C ASN A 87 -17.41 15.22 13.86
N GLY A 88 -16.49 14.40 13.33
CA GLY A 88 -16.74 13.00 13.01
C GLY A 88 -17.35 12.81 11.62
N VAL A 89 -17.54 11.55 11.26
CA VAL A 89 -18.23 11.12 10.03
C VAL A 89 -19.37 10.19 10.43
N GLU A 90 -20.45 10.18 9.65
CA GLU A 90 -21.46 9.13 9.76
C GLU A 90 -20.83 7.78 9.40
N LEU A 91 -21.17 6.74 10.15
CA LEU A 91 -20.69 5.37 9.97
C LEU A 91 -21.60 4.58 9.02
#